data_AF-A0A971IQL3-F1
#
_entry.id   AF-A0A971IQL3-F1
#
_cell.length_a   1.000
_cell.length_b   1.000
_cell.length_c   1.000
_cell.angle_alpha   90.00
_cell.angle_beta   90.00
_cell.angle_gamma   90.00
#
_symmetry.space_group_name_H-M   'P 1'
#
loop_
_entity.id
_entity.type
_entity.pdbx_description
1 polymer ?
#
loop_
_entity_poly.entity_id
_entity_poly.type
_entity_poly.pdbx_seq_one_letter_code
_entity_poly.pdbx_strand_id
1 'polypeptide(L)'
;MARSSKDFDAIREEINENVRQYNAQVTDWKANLLGQPDVRNVAINRFAYNIEPNMKRICIQNILIVFLILLVPAINLSGMNSTRMERRLGEMGVRKAFGASRSKLINQVLTENLLLTGLGGLAGLLLSYLIIFFTKNWVLDLGTSFGTVLPEGTSIDFSRTMLFNLKIFVIVLLACLAMNILSALVPVYRSLRKNITDSLYIKYN
;
A
#
# COMPACT_ATOMS: atom_id res chain seq x y z
N MET A 1 -9.50 -32.65 -11.85
CA MET A 1 -8.98 -31.37 -11.31
C MET A 1 -8.74 -30.42 -12.47
N ALA A 2 -9.11 -29.14 -12.34
CA ALA A 2 -8.97 -28.13 -13.39
C ALA A 2 -7.51 -28.07 -13.91
N ARG A 3 -7.33 -28.05 -15.23
CA ARG A 3 -6.01 -27.95 -15.87
C ARG A 3 -5.67 -26.52 -16.26
N SER A 4 -6.67 -25.65 -16.37
CA SER A 4 -6.53 -24.24 -16.73
C SER A 4 -7.61 -23.36 -16.08
N SER A 5 -7.36 -22.04 -16.00
CA SER A 5 -8.32 -21.05 -15.51
C SER A 5 -9.60 -20.96 -16.36
N LYS A 6 -9.57 -21.46 -17.60
CA LYS A 6 -10.74 -21.50 -18.48
C LYS A 6 -11.70 -22.65 -18.14
N ASP A 7 -11.24 -23.65 -17.39
CA ASP A 7 -12.04 -24.82 -17.03
C ASP A 7 -13.00 -24.52 -15.88
N PHE A 8 -12.80 -23.41 -15.15
CA PHE A 8 -13.59 -23.10 -13.96
C PHE A 8 -15.08 -22.88 -14.23
N ASP A 9 -15.43 -22.24 -15.35
CA ASP A 9 -16.83 -21.98 -15.69
C ASP A 9 -17.55 -23.28 -16.06
N ALA A 10 -16.91 -24.13 -16.88
CA ALA A 10 -17.43 -25.44 -17.24
C ALA A 10 -17.60 -26.35 -16.00
N ILE A 11 -16.61 -26.37 -15.11
CA ILE A 11 -16.67 -27.13 -13.86
C ILE A 11 -17.79 -26.61 -12.95
N ARG A 12 -17.97 -25.28 -12.87
CA ARG A 12 -19.05 -24.69 -12.06
C ARG A 12 -20.41 -25.06 -12.62
N GLU A 13 -20.56 -25.09 -13.94
CA GLU A 13 -21.80 -25.50 -14.60
C GLU A 13 -22.13 -26.98 -14.35
N GLU A 14 -21.15 -27.86 -14.50
CA GLU A 14 -21.28 -29.30 -14.20
C GLU A 14 -21.70 -29.55 -12.74
N ILE A 15 -21.03 -28.87 -11.80
CA ILE A 15 -21.34 -28.97 -10.37
C ILE A 15 -22.76 -28.46 -10.08
N ASN A 16 -23.15 -27.33 -10.68
CA ASN A 16 -24.49 -26.78 -10.50
C ASN A 16 -25.57 -27.74 -11.03
N GLU A 17 -25.33 -28.40 -12.15
CA GLU A 17 -26.24 -29.42 -12.68
C GLU A 17 -26.35 -30.63 -11.75
N ASN A 18 -25.22 -31.13 -11.25
CA ASN A 18 -25.21 -32.23 -10.27
C ASN A 18 -25.97 -31.87 -8.98
N VAL A 19 -25.81 -30.64 -8.49
CA VAL A 19 -26.55 -30.13 -7.32
C VAL A 19 -28.05 -30.00 -7.63
N ARG A 20 -28.44 -29.59 -8.85
CA ARG A 20 -29.85 -29.56 -9.26
C ARG A 20 -30.46 -30.95 -9.25
N GLN A 21 -29.77 -31.93 -9.83
CA GLN A 21 -30.22 -33.32 -9.86
C GLN A 21 -30.33 -33.91 -8.45
N TYR A 22 -29.37 -33.62 -7.57
CA TYR A 22 -29.40 -34.01 -6.17
C TYR A 22 -30.59 -33.39 -5.42
N ASN A 23 -30.81 -32.08 -5.58
CA ASN A 23 -31.92 -31.37 -4.95
C ASN A 23 -33.30 -31.78 -5.48
N ALA A 24 -33.38 -32.38 -6.67
CA ALA A 24 -34.62 -32.97 -7.17
C ALA A 24 -34.97 -34.28 -6.45
N GLN A 25 -34.01 -34.94 -5.81
CA GLN A 25 -34.20 -36.21 -5.08
C GLN A 25 -34.47 -36.01 -3.59
N VAL A 26 -34.19 -34.82 -3.03
CA VAL A 26 -34.27 -34.54 -1.59
C VAL A 26 -35.36 -33.51 -1.28
N THR A 27 -36.29 -33.85 -0.38
CA THR A 27 -37.44 -33.00 -0.02
C THR A 27 -37.20 -32.14 1.22
N ASP A 28 -36.43 -32.64 2.19
CA ASP A 28 -36.30 -32.02 3.51
C ASP A 28 -35.26 -30.90 3.57
N TRP A 29 -34.25 -30.96 2.71
CA TRP A 29 -33.18 -29.95 2.64
C TRP A 29 -32.64 -29.82 1.21
N LYS A 30 -32.15 -28.64 0.87
CA LYS A 30 -31.53 -28.36 -0.44
C LYS A 30 -30.05 -28.05 -0.25
N ALA A 31 -29.21 -28.78 -0.96
CA ALA A 31 -27.79 -28.47 -1.08
C ALA A 31 -27.63 -27.16 -1.87
N ASN A 32 -26.99 -26.16 -1.27
CA ASN A 32 -26.59 -24.93 -1.94
C ASN A 32 -25.10 -24.70 -1.71
N LEU A 33 -24.34 -24.68 -2.80
CA LEU A 33 -22.89 -24.49 -2.75
C LEU A 33 -22.47 -23.01 -2.68
N LEU A 34 -23.43 -22.06 -2.70
CA LEU A 34 -23.17 -20.63 -2.53
C LEU A 34 -22.06 -20.11 -3.49
N GLY A 35 -22.14 -20.56 -4.74
CA GLY A 35 -21.21 -20.20 -5.80
C GLY A 35 -19.88 -20.97 -5.82
N GLN A 36 -19.64 -21.93 -4.92
CA GLN A 36 -18.42 -22.76 -4.95
C GLN A 36 -18.39 -23.68 -6.19
N PRO A 37 -17.21 -24.03 -6.73
CA PRO A 37 -15.86 -23.86 -6.18
C PRO A 37 -15.32 -22.42 -6.30
N ASP A 38 -14.70 -21.93 -5.23
CA ASP A 38 -14.19 -20.56 -5.18
C ASP A 38 -12.84 -20.41 -5.89
N VAL A 39 -12.66 -19.26 -6.55
CA VAL A 39 -11.33 -18.77 -6.94
C VAL A 39 -10.56 -18.33 -5.69
N ARG A 40 -9.22 -18.37 -5.72
CA ARG A 40 -8.38 -18.16 -4.53
C ARG A 40 -8.71 -16.89 -3.75
N ASN A 41 -9.00 -15.78 -4.43
CA ASN A 41 -9.36 -14.51 -3.80
C ASN A 41 -10.71 -14.54 -3.07
N VAL A 42 -11.66 -15.36 -3.52
CA VAL A 42 -12.95 -15.55 -2.85
C VAL A 42 -12.79 -16.53 -1.69
N ALA A 43 -12.03 -17.61 -1.90
CA ALA A 43 -11.77 -18.64 -0.90
C ALA A 43 -11.12 -18.07 0.38
N ILE A 44 -10.10 -17.22 0.25
CA ILE A 44 -9.42 -16.60 1.41
C ILE A 44 -10.32 -15.63 2.20
N ASN A 45 -11.42 -15.16 1.59
CA ASN A 45 -12.35 -14.22 2.20
C ASN A 45 -13.65 -14.89 2.66
N ARG A 46 -13.80 -16.20 2.46
CA ARG A 46 -14.96 -16.96 2.92
C ARG A 46 -14.73 -17.39 4.36
N PHE A 47 -15.43 -16.72 5.28
CA PHE A 47 -15.32 -17.00 6.71
C PHE A 47 -15.97 -18.33 7.11
N ALA A 48 -17.08 -18.73 6.46
CA ALA A 48 -17.76 -19.98 6.72
C ALA A 48 -18.28 -20.61 5.42
N TYR A 49 -18.31 -21.95 5.37
CA TYR A 49 -18.73 -22.71 4.17
C TYR A 49 -20.16 -22.37 3.72
N ASN A 50 -21.03 -22.01 4.67
CA ASN A 50 -22.44 -21.69 4.47
C ASN A 50 -22.73 -20.18 4.34
N ILE A 51 -21.71 -19.32 4.20
CA ILE A 51 -21.89 -17.88 4.03
C ILE A 51 -21.18 -17.43 2.75
N GLU A 52 -21.92 -16.79 1.85
CA GLU A 52 -21.34 -16.22 0.63
C GLU A 52 -20.57 -14.93 0.96
N PRO A 53 -19.27 -14.82 0.59
CA PRO A 53 -18.50 -13.62 0.84
C PRO A 53 -18.90 -12.48 -0.10
N ASN A 54 -19.32 -11.34 0.47
CA ASN A 54 -19.58 -10.13 -0.32
C ASN A 54 -18.24 -9.44 -0.68
N MET A 55 -17.68 -9.84 -1.82
CA MET A 55 -16.37 -9.33 -2.28
C MET A 55 -16.33 -7.81 -2.45
N LYS A 56 -17.42 -7.18 -2.89
CA LYS A 56 -17.48 -5.72 -3.06
C LYS A 56 -17.30 -5.00 -1.73
N ARG A 57 -18.02 -5.44 -0.68
CA ARG A 57 -17.92 -4.87 0.66
C ARG A 57 -16.51 -5.05 1.24
N ILE A 58 -15.94 -6.24 1.10
CA ILE A 58 -14.60 -6.56 1.62
C ILE A 58 -13.54 -5.70 0.90
N CYS A 59 -13.61 -5.59 -0.42
CA CYS A 59 -12.70 -4.73 -1.18
C CYS A 59 -12.79 -3.27 -0.74
N ILE A 60 -14.00 -2.72 -0.58
CA ILE A 60 -14.19 -1.33 -0.12
C ILE A 60 -13.62 -1.15 1.29
N GLN A 61 -13.88 -2.08 2.22
CA GLN A 61 -13.35 -2.01 3.58
C GLN A 61 -11.81 -2.02 3.59
N ASN A 62 -11.19 -2.92 2.83
CA ASN A 62 -9.74 -2.99 2.73
C ASN A 62 -9.12 -1.73 2.12
N ILE A 63 -9.75 -1.16 1.08
CA ILE A 63 -9.32 0.10 0.48
C ILE A 63 -9.41 1.24 1.51
N LEU A 64 -10.51 1.32 2.27
CA LEU A 64 -10.69 2.33 3.31
C LEU A 64 -9.63 2.22 4.40
N ILE A 65 -9.31 1.01 4.88
CA ILE A 65 -8.27 0.78 5.88
C ILE A 65 -6.91 1.24 5.36
N VAL A 66 -6.53 0.81 4.15
CA VAL A 66 -5.25 1.21 3.53
C VAL A 66 -5.19 2.73 3.35
N PHE A 67 -6.27 3.35 2.89
CA PHE A 67 -6.36 4.80 2.72
C PHE A 67 -6.16 5.55 4.04
N LEU A 68 -6.85 5.15 5.11
CA LEU A 68 -6.73 5.76 6.43
C LEU A 68 -5.31 5.63 7.00
N ILE A 69 -4.69 4.46 6.86
CA ILE A 69 -3.32 4.22 7.33
C ILE A 69 -2.31 5.08 6.55
N LEU A 70 -2.52 5.29 5.24
CA LEU A 70 -1.66 6.15 4.41
C LEU A 70 -1.92 7.65 4.63
N LEU A 71 -3.10 8.04 5.10
CA LEU A 71 -3.46 9.44 5.34
C LEU A 71 -2.56 10.07 6.43
N VAL A 72 -2.32 9.35 7.52
CA VAL A 72 -1.52 9.83 8.67
C VAL A 72 -0.09 10.25 8.25
N PRO A 73 0.72 9.38 7.60
CA PRO A 73 2.04 9.79 7.12
C PRO A 73 1.97 10.87 6.04
N ALA A 74 0.92 10.88 5.19
CA ALA A 74 0.77 11.91 4.17
C ALA A 74 0.56 13.32 4.76
N ILE A 75 -0.28 13.45 5.79
CA ILE A 75 -0.49 14.72 6.50
C ILE A 75 0.82 15.18 7.17
N ASN A 76 1.52 14.26 7.83
CA ASN A 76 2.79 14.57 8.49
C ASN A 76 3.86 15.04 7.49
N LEU A 77 4.01 14.33 6.37
CA LEU A 77 4.91 14.71 5.28
C LEU A 77 4.56 16.09 4.71
N SER A 78 3.27 16.39 4.52
CA SER A 78 2.82 17.69 4.03
C SER A 78 3.22 18.83 4.98
N GLY A 79 2.98 18.66 6.28
CA GLY A 79 3.35 19.64 7.30
C GLY A 79 4.86 19.90 7.35
N MET A 80 5.65 18.82 7.41
CA MET A 80 7.12 18.92 7.42
C MET A 80 7.70 19.55 6.15
N ASN A 81 7.13 19.23 4.99
CA ASN A 81 7.58 19.79 3.71
C ASN A 81 7.29 21.29 3.64
N SER A 82 6.15 21.76 4.17
CA SER A 82 5.82 23.20 4.20
C SER A 82 6.86 24.00 4.98
N THR A 83 7.19 23.59 6.22
CA THR A 83 8.17 24.30 7.07
C THR A 83 9.59 24.26 6.48
N ARG A 84 10.01 23.11 5.92
CA ARG A 84 11.33 22.98 5.30
C ARG A 84 11.46 23.82 4.02
N MET A 85 10.36 23.97 3.29
CA MET A 85 10.36 24.69 2.03
C MET A 85 10.61 26.20 2.20
N GLU A 86 10.06 26.81 3.25
CA GLU A 86 10.26 28.25 3.53
C GLU A 86 11.75 28.58 3.72
N ARG A 87 12.47 27.77 4.51
CA ARG A 87 13.92 27.95 4.71
C ARG A 87 14.71 27.75 3.41
N ARG A 88 14.38 26.69 2.67
CA ARG A 88 15.03 26.35 1.39
C ARG A 88 14.83 27.42 0.31
N LEU A 89 13.63 28.00 0.22
CA LEU A 89 13.36 29.07 -0.74
C LEU A 89 14.20 30.32 -0.46
N GLY A 90 14.43 30.66 0.82
CA GLY A 90 15.33 31.75 1.20
C GLY A 90 16.77 31.52 0.76
N GLU A 91 17.33 30.35 1.05
CA GLU A 91 18.69 29.98 0.62
C GLU A 91 18.85 29.96 -0.90
N MET A 92 17.86 29.43 -1.62
CA MET A 92 17.87 29.41 -3.08
C MET A 92 17.78 30.81 -3.69
N GLY A 93 17.00 31.71 -3.08
CA GLY A 93 16.91 33.11 -3.47
C GLY A 93 18.24 33.83 -3.37
N VAL A 94 18.96 33.63 -2.25
CA VAL A 94 20.31 34.19 -2.06
C VAL A 94 21.28 33.61 -3.10
N ARG A 95 21.31 32.29 -3.31
CA ARG A 95 22.20 31.67 -4.32
C ARG A 95 21.91 32.10 -5.75
N LYS A 96 20.63 32.31 -6.08
CA LYS A 96 20.22 32.85 -7.39
C LYS A 96 20.71 34.29 -7.57
N ALA A 97 20.69 35.12 -6.52
CA ALA A 97 21.25 36.48 -6.56
C ALA A 97 22.77 36.50 -6.78
N PHE A 98 23.49 35.48 -6.30
CA PHE A 98 24.91 35.25 -6.59
C PHE A 98 25.20 34.56 -7.94
N GLY A 99 24.19 34.39 -8.80
CA GLY A 99 24.38 33.89 -10.18
C GLY A 99 24.34 32.37 -10.35
N ALA A 100 23.85 31.60 -9.38
CA ALA A 100 23.71 30.15 -9.53
C ALA A 100 22.70 29.79 -10.64
N SER A 101 23.06 28.84 -11.52
CA SER A 101 22.18 28.38 -12.60
C SER A 101 20.99 27.57 -12.05
N ARG A 102 19.82 27.71 -12.73
CA ARG A 102 18.58 27.04 -12.33
C ARG A 102 18.72 25.52 -12.26
N SER A 103 19.45 24.92 -13.20
CA SER A 103 19.70 23.47 -13.24
C SER A 103 20.54 22.98 -12.07
N LYS A 104 21.52 23.77 -11.59
CA LYS A 104 22.36 23.41 -10.44
C LYS A 104 21.54 23.36 -9.15
N LEU A 105 20.61 24.32 -8.98
CA LEU A 105 19.68 24.36 -7.85
C LEU A 105 18.70 23.18 -7.86
N ILE A 106 18.12 22.85 -9.03
CA ILE A 106 17.19 21.70 -9.17
C ILE A 106 17.91 20.38 -8.87
N ASN A 107 19.09 20.15 -9.45
CA ASN A 107 19.84 18.91 -9.24
C ASN A 107 20.25 18.73 -7.78
N GLN A 108 20.68 19.79 -7.11
CA GLN A 108 21.02 19.73 -5.68
C GLN A 108 19.82 19.28 -4.84
N VAL A 109 18.66 19.88 -5.08
CA VAL A 109 17.42 19.54 -4.36
C VAL A 109 17.02 18.10 -4.63
N LEU A 110 17.11 17.66 -5.88
CA LEU A 110 16.73 16.31 -6.27
C LEU A 110 17.64 15.27 -5.62
N THR A 111 18.96 15.48 -5.65
CA THR A 111 19.94 14.58 -5.04
C THR A 111 19.77 14.51 -3.52
N GLU A 112 19.59 15.65 -2.85
CA GLU A 112 19.42 15.67 -1.39
C GLU A 112 18.14 14.94 -0.96
N ASN A 113 17.02 15.15 -1.67
CA ASN A 113 15.77 14.45 -1.39
C ASN A 113 15.84 12.96 -1.72
N LEU A 114 16.52 12.58 -2.81
CA LEU A 114 16.72 11.19 -3.19
C LEU A 114 17.55 10.44 -2.14
N LEU A 115 18.64 11.05 -1.67
CA LEU A 115 19.48 10.49 -0.60
C LEU A 115 18.71 10.34 0.70
N LEU A 116 17.98 11.37 1.14
CA LEU A 116 17.16 11.32 2.35
C LEU A 116 16.07 10.24 2.27
N THR A 117 15.39 10.14 1.13
CA THR A 117 14.33 9.13 0.91
C THR A 117 14.91 7.73 0.88
N GLY A 118 16.07 7.53 0.21
CA GLY A 118 16.76 6.25 0.16
C GLY A 118 17.24 5.79 1.53
N LEU A 119 17.88 6.67 2.30
CA LEU A 119 18.32 6.36 3.66
C LEU A 119 17.14 6.09 4.60
N GLY A 120 16.06 6.88 4.51
CA GLY A 120 14.84 6.65 5.27
C GLY A 120 14.17 5.31 4.93
N GLY A 121 14.14 4.94 3.64
CA GLY A 121 13.63 3.65 3.17
C GLY A 121 14.45 2.48 3.69
N LEU A 122 15.79 2.57 3.64
CA LEU A 122 16.69 1.55 4.19
C LEU A 122 16.56 1.42 5.71
N ALA A 123 16.51 2.54 6.43
CA ALA A 123 16.32 2.54 7.87
C ALA A 123 14.96 1.93 8.26
N GLY A 124 13.89 2.27 7.52
CA GLY A 124 12.56 1.69 7.73
C GLY A 124 12.52 0.19 7.46
N LEU A 125 13.19 -0.29 6.41
CA LEU A 125 13.32 -1.71 6.09
C LEU A 125 14.02 -2.47 7.24
N LEU A 126 15.15 -1.93 7.72
CA LEU A 126 15.93 -2.52 8.79
C LEU A 126 15.14 -2.54 10.11
N LEU A 127 14.45 -1.44 10.43
CA LEU A 127 13.61 -1.35 11.62
C LEU A 127 12.42 -2.33 11.56
N SER A 128 11.77 -2.45 10.40
CA SER A 128 10.69 -3.42 10.19
C SER A 128 11.17 -4.86 10.41
N TYR A 129 12.37 -5.19 9.89
CA TYR A 129 12.98 -6.50 10.12
C TYR A 129 13.27 -6.77 11.59
N LEU A 130 13.83 -5.79 12.31
CA LEU A 130 14.11 -5.92 13.75
C LEU A 130 12.82 -6.13 14.55
N ILE A 131 11.79 -5.32 14.31
CA ILE A 131 10.49 -5.46 15.00
C ILE A 131 9.92 -6.86 14.79
N ILE A 132 9.88 -7.35 13.54
CA ILE A 132 9.39 -8.70 13.25
C ILE A 132 10.23 -9.75 13.97
N PHE A 133 11.56 -9.63 13.94
CA PHE A 133 12.46 -10.58 14.58
C PHE A 133 12.23 -10.69 16.10
N PHE A 134 12.03 -9.56 16.78
CA PHE A 134 11.77 -9.52 18.22
C PHE A 134 10.34 -9.93 18.58
N THR A 135 9.36 -9.53 17.77
CA THR A 135 7.94 -9.71 18.10
C THR A 135 7.36 -11.02 17.57
N LYS A 136 8.09 -11.79 16.75
CA LYS A 136 7.58 -13.05 16.14
C LYS A 136 6.95 -14.00 17.16
N ASN A 137 7.56 -14.17 18.34
CA ASN A 137 7.07 -15.11 19.35
C ASN A 137 5.73 -14.62 19.93
N TRP A 138 5.61 -13.33 20.22
CA TRP A 138 4.37 -12.74 20.75
C TRP A 138 3.24 -12.67 19.71
N VAL A 139 3.58 -12.36 18.45
CA VAL A 139 2.60 -12.32 17.34
C VAL A 139 2.06 -13.71 17.04
N LEU A 140 2.88 -14.75 17.11
CA LEU A 140 2.45 -16.14 16.93
C LEU A 140 1.49 -16.59 18.04
N ASP A 141 1.77 -16.22 19.29
CA ASP A 141 0.89 -16.52 20.43
C ASP A 141 -0.46 -15.77 20.32
N LEU A 142 -0.46 -14.51 19.85
CA LEU A 142 -1.71 -13.81 19.54
C LEU A 142 -2.47 -14.46 18.38
N GLY A 143 -1.79 -14.83 17.29
CA GLY A 143 -2.43 -15.43 16.12
C GLY A 143 -3.13 -16.76 16.43
N THR A 144 -2.55 -17.57 17.32
CA THR A 144 -3.16 -18.80 17.81
C THR A 144 -4.30 -18.52 18.79
N SER A 145 -4.17 -17.50 19.64
CA SER A 145 -5.21 -17.07 20.59
C SER A 145 -6.47 -16.51 19.90
N PHE A 146 -6.32 -15.86 18.74
CA PHE A 146 -7.45 -15.42 17.89
C PHE A 146 -7.89 -16.50 16.88
N GLY A 147 -7.16 -17.61 16.78
CA GLY A 147 -7.25 -18.60 15.72
C GLY A 147 -7.90 -19.91 16.14
N THR A 148 -9.16 -19.89 16.60
CA THR A 148 -10.00 -21.11 16.69
C THR A 148 -10.54 -21.58 15.32
N VAL A 149 -10.05 -20.99 14.22
CA VAL A 149 -10.54 -21.19 12.84
C VAL A 149 -9.53 -21.94 11.97
N LEU A 150 -8.35 -22.29 12.50
CA LEU A 150 -7.33 -23.00 11.72
C LEU A 150 -7.48 -24.52 11.89
N PRO A 151 -7.58 -25.29 10.80
CA PRO A 151 -7.63 -26.74 10.86
C PRO A 151 -6.42 -27.30 11.61
N GLU A 152 -6.66 -28.29 12.48
CA GLU A 152 -5.61 -29.01 13.20
C GLU A 152 -4.51 -29.48 12.22
N GLY A 153 -3.25 -29.18 12.55
CA GLY A 153 -2.08 -29.56 11.73
C GLY A 153 -1.55 -28.46 10.79
N THR A 154 -2.17 -27.28 10.74
CA THR A 154 -1.59 -26.14 10.01
C THR A 154 -0.60 -25.41 10.91
N SER A 155 0.70 -25.69 10.78
CA SER A 155 1.72 -24.83 11.39
C SER A 155 1.65 -23.45 10.72
N ILE A 156 1.24 -22.43 11.47
CA ILE A 156 1.43 -21.03 11.07
C ILE A 156 2.92 -20.72 11.25
N ASP A 157 3.76 -21.32 10.43
CA ASP A 157 5.09 -20.78 10.25
C ASP A 157 4.89 -19.53 9.40
N PHE A 158 4.85 -18.35 10.04
CA PHE A 158 4.96 -17.08 9.32
C PHE A 158 6.32 -17.07 8.63
N SER A 159 6.37 -17.67 7.45
CA SER A 159 7.59 -17.75 6.67
C SER A 159 8.04 -16.33 6.38
N ARG A 160 9.35 -16.09 6.44
CA ARG A 160 9.96 -14.77 6.15
C ARG A 160 9.42 -14.16 4.83
N THR A 161 9.06 -15.01 3.87
CA THR A 161 8.49 -14.65 2.58
C THR A 161 7.04 -14.17 2.60
N MET A 162 6.24 -14.55 3.61
CA MET A 162 4.87 -14.05 3.79
C MET A 162 4.85 -12.65 4.43
N LEU A 163 5.80 -12.37 5.32
CA LEU A 163 5.93 -11.08 6.00
C LEU A 163 6.68 -10.04 5.14
N PHE A 164 7.70 -10.47 4.40
CA PHE A 164 8.49 -9.60 3.52
C PHE A 164 8.14 -9.82 2.05
N ASN A 165 7.18 -9.03 1.56
CA ASN A 165 6.94 -8.93 0.13
C ASN A 165 7.74 -7.76 -0.46
N LEU A 166 8.90 -8.07 -1.06
CA LEU A 166 9.77 -7.08 -1.69
C LEU A 166 9.02 -6.22 -2.73
N LYS A 167 8.02 -6.78 -3.42
CA LYS A 167 7.22 -6.03 -4.40
C LYS A 167 6.43 -4.91 -3.72
N ILE A 168 5.79 -5.18 -2.58
CA ILE A 168 5.03 -4.16 -1.83
C ILE A 168 5.99 -3.07 -1.34
N PHE A 169 7.15 -3.46 -0.80
CA PHE A 169 8.16 -2.49 -0.37
C PHE A 169 8.60 -1.57 -1.52
N VAL A 170 8.93 -2.14 -2.69
CA VAL A 170 9.33 -1.36 -3.87
C VAL A 170 8.20 -0.44 -4.33
N ILE A 171 6.96 -0.90 -4.36
CA ILE A 171 5.80 -0.06 -4.73
C ILE A 171 5.64 1.12 -3.77
N VAL A 172 5.69 0.87 -2.46
CA VAL A 172 5.56 1.92 -1.44
C VAL A 172 6.74 2.89 -1.49
N LEU A 173 7.96 2.38 -1.68
CA LEU A 173 9.17 3.22 -1.82
C LEU A 173 9.05 4.14 -3.04
N LEU A 174 8.62 3.61 -4.19
CA LEU A 174 8.40 4.40 -5.41
C LEU A 174 7.28 5.44 -5.21
N ALA A 175 6.19 5.09 -4.54
CA ALA A 175 5.11 6.03 -4.23
C ALA A 175 5.57 7.17 -3.31
N CYS A 176 6.32 6.86 -2.25
CA CYS A 176 6.90 7.85 -1.35
C CYS A 176 7.89 8.77 -2.07
N LEU A 177 8.74 8.19 -2.93
CA LEU A 177 9.71 8.93 -3.73
C LEU A 177 9.01 9.87 -4.73
N ALA A 178 7.96 9.40 -5.40
CA ALA A 178 7.14 10.24 -6.28
C ALA A 178 6.49 11.41 -5.52
N MET A 179 5.89 11.17 -4.35
CA MET A 179 5.29 12.22 -3.52
C MET A 179 6.33 13.24 -3.02
N ASN A 180 7.50 12.77 -2.61
CA ASN A 180 8.58 13.64 -2.14
C ASN A 180 9.13 14.54 -3.27
N ILE A 181 9.39 13.95 -4.43
CA ILE A 181 9.82 14.67 -5.64
C ILE A 181 8.77 15.71 -6.04
N LEU A 182 7.49 15.34 -6.11
CA LEU A 182 6.41 16.26 -6.48
C LEU A 182 6.34 17.44 -5.51
N SER A 183 6.42 17.17 -4.20
CA SER A 183 6.39 18.20 -3.16
C SER A 183 7.61 19.12 -3.19
N ALA A 184 8.80 18.60 -3.55
CA ALA A 184 10.03 19.39 -3.63
C ALA A 184 10.14 20.24 -4.92
N LEU A 185 9.67 19.71 -6.06
CA LEU A 185 9.77 20.40 -7.36
C LEU A 185 8.74 21.51 -7.54
N VAL A 186 7.51 21.35 -7.05
CA VAL A 186 6.44 22.36 -7.16
C VAL A 186 6.90 23.76 -6.71
N PRO A 187 7.48 23.95 -5.51
CA PRO A 187 7.92 25.26 -5.03
C PRO A 187 9.19 25.77 -5.74
N VAL A 188 10.14 24.89 -6.07
CA VAL A 188 11.34 25.27 -6.85
C VAL A 188 10.92 25.81 -8.22
N TYR A 189 10.03 25.11 -8.90
CA TYR A 189 9.53 25.52 -10.21
C TYR A 189 8.75 26.85 -10.13
N ARG A 190 7.89 27.02 -9.12
CA ARG A 190 7.18 28.28 -8.86
C ARG A 190 8.16 29.44 -8.58
N SER A 191 9.20 29.22 -7.79
CA SER A 191 10.23 30.22 -7.45
C SER A 191 11.12 30.60 -8.64
N LEU A 192 11.41 29.63 -9.52
CA LEU A 192 12.21 29.85 -10.73
C LEU A 192 11.45 30.64 -11.81
N ARG A 193 10.12 30.56 -11.85
CA ARG A 193 9.26 31.33 -12.77
C ARG A 193 8.99 32.76 -12.31
N LYS A 194 9.20 33.11 -11.03
CA LYS A 194 9.12 34.51 -10.59
C LYS A 194 10.35 35.28 -11.06
N ASN A 195 10.12 36.37 -11.80
CA ASN A 195 11.17 37.30 -12.20
C ASN A 195 11.70 38.03 -10.95
N ILE A 196 13.01 38.27 -10.91
CA ILE A 196 13.69 38.96 -9.80
C ILE A 196 13.11 40.38 -9.62
N THR A 197 12.63 40.99 -10.71
CA THR A 197 12.02 42.32 -10.74
C THR A 197 10.73 42.43 -9.92
N ASP A 198 9.91 41.37 -9.85
CA ASP A 198 8.66 41.38 -9.07
C ASP A 198 8.90 41.23 -7.56
N SER A 199 10.07 40.70 -7.18
CA SER A 199 10.41 40.45 -5.77
C SER A 199 10.90 41.73 -5.05
N LEU A 200 11.30 42.76 -5.80
CA LEU A 200 11.74 44.06 -5.27
C LEU A 200 10.58 45.03 -5.02
N TYR A 201 9.44 44.88 -5.72
CA TYR A 201 8.29 45.77 -5.56
C TYR A 201 7.46 45.51 -4.28
N ILE A 202 7.57 44.31 -3.69
CA ILE A 202 6.79 43.93 -2.49
C ILE A 202 7.38 44.49 -1.19
N LYS A 203 8.63 44.98 -1.19
CA LYS A 203 9.27 45.50 0.04
C LYS A 203 9.10 47.02 0.24
N TYR A 204 8.35 47.70 -0.63
CA TYR A 204 8.14 49.15 -0.60
C TYR A 204 6.68 49.60 -0.42
N ASN A 205 5.78 48.67 -0.04
CA ASN A 205 4.41 48.96 0.37
C ASN A 205 4.04 48.09 1.57
#